data_AF-A0A929UN38-F1
#
_entry.id   AF-A0A929UN38-F1
#
_cell.length_a   1.000
_cell.length_b   1.000
_cell.length_c   1.000
_cell.angle_alpha   90.00
_cell.angle_beta   90.00
_cell.angle_gamma   90.00
#
_symmetry.space_group_name_H-M   'P 1'
#
loop_
_entity.id
_entity.type
_entity.pdbx_description
1 polymer ?
#
loop_
_entity_poly.entity_id
_entity_poly.type
_entity_poly.pdbx_seq_one_letter_code
_entity_poly.pdbx_strand_id
1 'polypeptide(L)'
;KKACWERPLTSKEYIQSATQILSAVGTYLCMERMVSLHQDKLPVSLDSYLQENFTENLTSSKVASHFHIGRTRLYEICNQNYGRGLAKQVQFMRLKKARELLSENPEMPISEVAYQCGYPDYNYFITLFRKETGVSPRRYRKNALTHPGDAT
;
A
#
# COMPACT_ATOMS: atom_id res chain seq x y z
N LYS A 1 5.84 64.67 -29.99
CA LYS A 1 5.86 64.00 -28.66
C LYS A 1 4.45 63.93 -28.08
N LYS A 2 3.59 62.98 -28.49
CA LYS A 2 2.27 62.74 -27.84
C LYS A 2 1.54 61.44 -28.28
N ALA A 3 2.23 60.49 -28.93
CA ALA A 3 1.59 59.27 -29.46
C ALA A 3 1.90 57.98 -28.66
N CYS A 4 2.60 58.07 -27.52
CA CYS A 4 3.00 56.89 -26.73
C CYS A 4 2.09 56.58 -25.52
N TRP A 5 0.94 57.26 -25.36
CA TRP A 5 0.10 57.13 -24.16
C TRP A 5 -1.35 56.69 -24.42
N GLU A 6 -1.65 56.12 -25.59
CA GLU A 6 -2.91 55.39 -25.76
C GLU A 6 -2.71 53.97 -25.21
N ARG A 7 -2.88 53.79 -23.90
CA ARG A 7 -3.08 52.45 -23.33
C ARG A 7 -4.25 51.85 -24.10
N PRO A 8 -4.11 50.69 -24.78
CA PRO A 8 -5.28 50.05 -25.35
C PRO A 8 -6.22 49.75 -24.19
N LEU A 9 -7.37 50.41 -24.20
CA LEU A 9 -8.49 50.11 -23.32
C LEU A 9 -8.90 48.69 -23.67
N THR A 10 -8.33 47.70 -23.00
CA THR A 10 -8.82 46.32 -23.07
C THR A 10 -10.30 46.39 -22.74
N SER A 11 -11.15 46.15 -23.75
CA SER A 11 -12.59 46.29 -23.57
C SER A 11 -13.05 45.35 -22.46
N LYS A 12 -14.09 45.74 -21.73
CA LYS A 12 -14.64 44.88 -20.67
C LYS A 12 -14.99 43.49 -21.20
N GLU A 13 -15.43 43.41 -22.45
CA GLU A 13 -15.72 42.16 -23.17
C GLU A 13 -14.46 41.32 -23.39
N TYR A 14 -13.33 41.96 -23.74
CA TYR A 14 -12.05 41.26 -23.89
C TYR A 14 -11.57 40.68 -22.55
N ILE A 15 -11.65 41.46 -21.47
CA ILE A 15 -11.27 41.00 -20.13
C ILE A 15 -12.17 39.84 -19.69
N GLN A 16 -13.47 39.92 -19.96
CA GLN A 16 -14.43 38.89 -19.61
C GLN A 16 -14.20 37.60 -20.41
N SER A 17 -13.94 37.72 -21.71
CA SER A 17 -13.60 36.58 -22.58
C SER A 17 -12.29 35.92 -22.14
N ALA A 18 -11.25 36.72 -21.89
CA ALA A 18 -9.97 36.23 -21.39
C ALA A 18 -10.13 35.52 -20.03
N THR A 19 -10.96 36.06 -19.14
CA THR A 19 -11.26 35.43 -17.84
C THR A 19 -11.97 34.10 -18.02
N GLN A 20 -12.95 34.01 -18.93
CA GLN A 20 -13.64 32.76 -19.22
C GLN A 20 -12.69 31.70 -19.78
N ILE A 21 -11.84 32.07 -20.73
CA ILE A 21 -10.84 31.16 -21.30
C ILE A 21 -9.86 30.69 -20.21
N LEU A 22 -9.32 31.61 -19.42
CA LEU A 22 -8.42 31.28 -18.30
C LEU A 22 -9.11 30.37 -17.27
N SER A 23 -10.39 30.60 -16.98
CA SER A 23 -11.16 29.75 -16.07
C SER A 23 -11.37 28.34 -16.64
N ALA A 24 -11.70 28.22 -17.93
CA ALA A 24 -11.96 26.94 -18.60
C ALA A 24 -10.67 26.11 -18.74
N VAL A 25 -9.56 26.77 -19.07
CA VAL A 25 -8.23 26.13 -19.10
C VAL A 25 -7.81 25.74 -17.67
N GLY A 26 -8.03 26.62 -16.69
CA GLY A 26 -7.76 26.33 -15.28
C GLY A 26 -8.56 25.14 -14.75
N THR A 27 -9.86 25.05 -15.06
CA THR A 27 -10.70 23.91 -14.65
C THR A 27 -10.31 22.63 -15.37
N TYR A 28 -10.02 22.69 -16.68
CA TYR A 28 -9.55 21.53 -17.45
C TYR A 28 -8.24 20.97 -16.89
N LEU A 29 -7.23 21.83 -16.65
CA LEU A 29 -5.96 21.42 -16.06
C LEU A 29 -6.15 20.86 -14.64
N CYS A 30 -7.03 21.44 -13.84
CA CYS A 30 -7.37 20.90 -12.53
C CYS A 30 -8.05 19.51 -12.63
N MET A 31 -8.97 19.31 -13.57
CA MET A 31 -9.62 18.01 -13.79
C MET A 31 -8.63 16.96 -14.30
N GLU A 32 -7.81 17.29 -15.28
CA GLU A 32 -6.78 16.40 -15.83
C GLU A 32 -5.78 15.98 -14.73
N ARG A 33 -5.37 16.92 -13.88
CA ARG A 33 -4.47 16.66 -12.75
C ARG A 33 -5.15 15.89 -11.61
N MET A 34 -6.44 16.09 -11.36
CA MET A 34 -7.22 15.30 -10.40
C MET A 34 -7.41 13.84 -10.85
N VAL A 35 -7.61 13.61 -12.15
CA VAL A 35 -7.68 12.26 -12.73
C VAL A 35 -6.35 11.53 -12.56
N SER A 36 -5.23 12.24 -12.75
CA SER A 36 -3.88 11.72 -12.50
C SER A 36 -3.62 11.43 -11.01
N LEU A 37 -3.97 12.35 -10.09
CA LEU A 37 -3.85 12.14 -8.65
C LEU A 37 -4.73 10.99 -8.11
N HIS A 38 -5.78 10.60 -8.83
CA HIS A 38 -6.58 9.42 -8.48
C HIS A 38 -5.79 8.11 -8.62
N GLN A 39 -4.76 8.06 -9.47
CA GLN A 39 -3.90 6.88 -9.60
C GLN A 39 -2.99 6.67 -8.38
N ASP A 40 -2.56 7.74 -7.70
CA ASP A 40 -1.70 7.64 -6.49
C ASP A 40 -2.47 7.16 -5.24
N LYS A 41 -3.80 7.14 -5.28
CA LYS A 41 -4.62 6.60 -4.18
C LYS A 41 -4.65 5.07 -4.16
N LEU A 42 -4.49 4.42 -5.32
CA LEU A 42 -4.64 2.97 -5.43
C LEU A 42 -3.59 2.19 -4.63
N PRO A 43 -2.28 2.50 -4.71
CA PRO A 43 -1.27 1.81 -3.90
C PRO A 43 -1.48 1.99 -2.40
N VAL A 44 -1.80 3.20 -1.95
CA VAL A 44 -2.05 3.49 -0.53
C VAL A 44 -3.29 2.76 -0.03
N SER A 45 -4.39 2.80 -0.78
CA SER A 45 -5.61 2.05 -0.44
C SER A 45 -5.39 0.54 -0.48
N LEU A 46 -4.57 0.05 -1.40
CA LEU A 46 -4.16 -1.36 -1.45
C LEU A 46 -3.40 -1.74 -0.19
N ASP A 47 -2.43 -0.93 0.24
CA ASP A 47 -1.68 -1.16 1.48
C ASP A 47 -2.58 -1.25 2.71
N SER A 48 -3.49 -0.29 2.90
CA SER A 48 -4.46 -0.33 4.00
C SER A 48 -5.32 -1.59 3.95
N TYR A 49 -5.84 -1.93 2.76
CA TYR A 49 -6.65 -3.13 2.60
C TYR A 49 -5.87 -4.41 2.93
N LEU A 50 -4.60 -4.51 2.51
CA LEU A 50 -3.75 -5.64 2.86
C LEU A 50 -3.48 -5.69 4.35
N GLN A 51 -3.23 -4.56 5.02
CA GLN A 51 -3.00 -4.50 6.46
C GLN A 51 -4.22 -4.92 7.29
N GLU A 52 -5.42 -4.63 6.81
CA GLU A 52 -6.66 -5.02 7.50
C GLU A 52 -7.01 -6.50 7.25
N ASN A 53 -6.68 -7.04 6.08
CA ASN A 53 -7.20 -8.33 5.63
C ASN A 53 -6.15 -9.45 5.47
N PHE A 54 -4.86 -9.19 5.74
CA PHE A 54 -3.80 -10.20 5.53
C PHE A 54 -3.98 -11.46 6.38
N THR A 55 -4.68 -11.39 7.52
CA THR A 55 -4.97 -12.55 8.38
C THR A 55 -6.07 -13.45 7.82
N GLU A 56 -6.90 -12.94 6.92
CA GLU A 56 -7.98 -13.70 6.30
C GLU A 56 -7.53 -14.41 5.03
N ASN A 57 -8.42 -15.22 4.45
CA ASN A 57 -8.21 -15.84 3.14
C ASN A 57 -8.26 -14.79 2.02
N LEU A 58 -7.12 -14.12 1.82
CA LEU A 58 -6.90 -13.10 0.80
C LEU A 58 -6.42 -13.74 -0.51
N THR A 59 -7.26 -13.69 -1.54
CA THR A 59 -6.91 -14.17 -2.88
C THR A 59 -6.74 -13.00 -3.84
N SER A 60 -5.92 -13.16 -4.87
CA SER A 60 -5.75 -12.13 -5.91
C SER A 60 -7.06 -11.77 -6.61
N SER A 61 -8.01 -12.72 -6.70
CA SER A 61 -9.34 -12.46 -7.23
C SER A 61 -10.15 -11.53 -6.32
N LYS A 62 -10.16 -11.76 -5.00
CA LYS A 62 -10.89 -10.90 -4.06
C LYS A 62 -10.36 -9.47 -4.09
N VAL A 63 -9.03 -9.31 -4.07
CA VAL A 63 -8.38 -8.00 -4.14
C VAL A 63 -8.70 -7.31 -5.47
N ALA A 64 -8.56 -8.01 -6.59
CA ALA A 64 -8.87 -7.47 -7.91
C ALA A 64 -10.34 -6.99 -8.00
N SER A 65 -11.27 -7.80 -7.49
CA SER A 65 -12.70 -7.46 -7.43
C SER A 65 -12.98 -6.26 -6.52
N HIS A 66 -12.35 -6.18 -5.35
CA HIS A 66 -12.52 -5.08 -4.40
C HIS A 66 -12.10 -3.73 -4.99
N PHE A 67 -11.00 -3.71 -5.73
CA PHE A 67 -10.47 -2.49 -6.36
C PHE A 67 -11.01 -2.25 -7.78
N HIS A 68 -11.91 -3.11 -8.28
CA HIS A 68 -12.41 -3.06 -9.66
C HIS A 68 -11.30 -3.03 -10.73
N ILE A 69 -10.19 -3.73 -10.49
CA ILE A 69 -9.05 -3.81 -11.41
C ILE A 69 -8.84 -5.24 -11.93
N GLY A 70 -8.20 -5.37 -13.09
CA GLY A 70 -7.75 -6.67 -13.59
C GLY A 70 -6.60 -7.24 -12.75
N ARG A 71 -6.49 -8.58 -12.71
CA ARG A 71 -5.38 -9.28 -12.02
C ARG A 71 -4.01 -8.84 -12.53
N THR A 72 -3.86 -8.63 -13.83
CA THR A 72 -2.60 -8.16 -14.45
C THR A 72 -2.17 -6.83 -13.84
N ARG A 73 -3.10 -5.86 -13.79
CA ARG A 73 -2.84 -4.54 -13.20
C ARG A 73 -2.51 -4.63 -11.71
N LEU A 74 -3.19 -5.50 -10.97
CA LEU A 74 -2.88 -5.76 -9.57
C LEU A 74 -1.45 -6.29 -9.39
N TYR A 75 -1.01 -7.24 -10.21
CA TYR A 75 0.35 -7.76 -10.16
C TYR A 75 1.39 -6.70 -10.54
N GLU A 76 1.12 -5.86 -11.54
CA GLU A 76 1.97 -4.71 -11.89
C GLU A 76 2.14 -3.77 -10.70
N ILE A 77 1.03 -3.39 -10.05
CA ILE A 77 1.04 -2.51 -8.87
C ILE A 77 1.83 -3.16 -7.73
N CYS A 78 1.59 -4.44 -7.41
CA CYS A 78 2.34 -5.13 -6.36
C CYS A 78 3.85 -5.21 -6.68
N ASN A 79 4.20 -5.47 -7.95
CA ASN A 79 5.60 -5.56 -8.35
C ASN A 79 6.30 -4.18 -8.31
N GLN A 80 5.62 -3.12 -8.73
CA GLN A 80 6.14 -1.75 -8.67
C GLN A 80 6.33 -1.25 -7.23
N ASN A 81 5.38 -1.55 -6.33
CA ASN A 81 5.40 -1.04 -4.96
C ASN A 81 6.24 -1.91 -4.00
N TYR A 82 6.21 -3.24 -4.14
CA TYR A 82 6.85 -4.16 -3.19
C TYR A 82 7.99 -4.98 -3.77
N GLY A 83 8.21 -4.94 -5.10
CA GLY A 83 9.16 -5.82 -5.80
C GLY A 83 8.76 -7.29 -5.79
N ARG A 84 7.50 -7.61 -5.44
CA ARG A 84 7.01 -8.99 -5.27
C ARG A 84 5.52 -9.09 -5.54
N GLY A 85 5.08 -10.28 -5.95
CA GLY A 85 3.65 -10.56 -6.15
C GLY A 85 2.85 -10.53 -4.84
N LEU A 86 1.54 -10.33 -4.98
CA LEU A 86 0.58 -10.22 -3.87
C LEU A 86 0.72 -11.33 -2.82
N ALA A 87 0.78 -12.60 -3.24
CA ALA A 87 0.87 -13.72 -2.32
C ALA A 87 2.14 -13.68 -1.45
N LYS A 88 3.28 -13.29 -2.04
CA LYS A 88 4.54 -13.10 -1.30
C LYS A 88 4.46 -11.90 -0.37
N GLN A 89 3.79 -10.83 -0.77
CA GLN A 89 3.57 -9.67 0.09
C GLN A 89 2.76 -10.03 1.34
N VAL A 90 1.64 -10.74 1.15
CA VAL A 90 0.82 -11.24 2.27
C VAL A 90 1.62 -12.17 3.17
N GLN A 91 2.37 -13.12 2.59
CA GLN A 91 3.25 -14.02 3.35
C GLN A 91 4.27 -13.24 4.19
N PHE A 92 4.91 -12.22 3.61
CA PHE A 92 5.86 -11.36 4.30
C PHE A 92 5.21 -10.64 5.49
N MET A 93 4.02 -10.05 5.30
CA MET A 93 3.28 -9.37 6.36
C MET A 93 2.90 -10.32 7.51
N ARG A 94 2.41 -11.52 7.18
CA ARG A 94 2.09 -12.55 8.17
C ARG A 94 3.31 -12.99 8.98
N LEU A 95 4.46 -13.19 8.31
CA LEU A 95 5.71 -13.58 8.97
C LEU A 95 6.31 -12.45 9.80
N LYS A 96 6.16 -11.19 9.36
CA LYS A 96 6.55 -10.02 10.17
C LYS A 96 5.76 -10.00 11.48
N LYS A 97 4.43 -10.10 11.42
CA LYS A 97 3.57 -10.19 12.62
C LYS A 97 3.92 -11.39 13.48
N ALA A 98 4.21 -12.56 12.89
CA ALA A 98 4.59 -13.74 13.64
C ALA A 98 5.88 -13.51 14.45
N ARG A 99 6.88 -12.84 13.87
CA ARG A 99 8.12 -12.51 14.58
C ARG A 99 7.87 -11.55 15.74
N GLU A 100 7.05 -10.52 15.54
CA GLU A 100 6.65 -9.56 16.58
C GLU A 100 5.95 -10.28 17.74
N LEU A 101 4.91 -11.08 17.44
CA LEU A 101 4.17 -11.83 18.46
C LEU A 101 5.06 -12.82 19.22
N LEU A 102 6.01 -13.48 18.56
CA LEU A 102 6.93 -14.41 19.21
C LEU A 102 7.90 -13.71 20.16
N SER A 103 8.28 -12.47 19.87
CA SER A 103 9.19 -11.68 20.71
C SER A 103 8.46 -10.99 21.86
N GLU A 104 7.28 -10.44 21.61
CA GLU A 104 6.50 -9.66 22.58
C GLU A 104 5.73 -10.55 23.56
N ASN A 105 5.30 -11.74 23.14
CA ASN A 105 4.43 -12.62 23.92
C ASN A 105 5.05 -14.02 24.11
N PRO A 106 6.08 -14.17 24.97
CA PRO A 106 6.79 -15.44 25.16
C PRO A 106 5.90 -16.58 25.68
N GLU A 107 4.83 -16.26 26.41
CA GLU A 107 3.88 -17.23 26.97
C GLU A 107 2.83 -17.70 25.95
N MET A 108 2.63 -16.98 24.84
CA MET A 108 1.59 -17.32 23.86
C MET A 108 1.92 -18.66 23.17
N PRO A 109 0.99 -19.61 23.06
CA PRO A 109 1.22 -20.85 22.31
C PRO A 109 1.57 -20.57 20.85
N ILE A 110 2.50 -21.33 20.26
CA ILE A 110 2.89 -21.14 18.85
C ILE A 110 1.71 -21.39 17.90
N SER A 111 0.79 -22.28 18.27
CA SER A 111 -0.47 -22.51 17.56
C SER A 111 -1.35 -21.27 17.50
N GLU A 112 -1.43 -20.52 18.61
CA GLU A 112 -2.18 -19.28 18.69
C GLU A 112 -1.52 -18.17 17.85
N VAL A 113 -0.19 -18.07 17.90
CA VAL A 113 0.56 -17.16 17.02
C VAL A 113 0.27 -17.46 15.54
N ALA A 114 0.28 -18.74 15.14
CA ALA A 114 -0.02 -19.13 13.77
C ALA A 114 -1.43 -18.68 13.36
N TYR A 115 -2.41 -18.93 14.22
CA TYR A 115 -3.80 -18.53 14.00
C TYR A 115 -3.96 -17.00 13.86
N GLN A 116 -3.39 -16.22 14.77
CA GLN A 116 -3.44 -14.74 14.73
C GLN A 116 -2.69 -14.12 13.54
N CYS A 117 -1.76 -14.85 12.94
CA CYS A 117 -1.08 -14.48 11.70
C CYS A 117 -1.83 -14.95 10.44
N GLY A 118 -2.99 -15.58 10.56
CA GLY A 118 -3.79 -16.03 9.42
C GLY A 118 -3.36 -17.37 8.83
N TYR A 119 -2.65 -18.20 9.61
CA TYR A 119 -2.32 -19.57 9.22
C TYR A 119 -3.21 -20.56 9.99
N PRO A 120 -4.29 -21.06 9.36
CA PRO A 120 -5.15 -22.05 10.00
C PRO A 120 -4.44 -23.40 10.17
N ASP A 121 -3.48 -23.72 9.29
CA ASP A 121 -2.66 -24.92 9.38
C ASP A 121 -1.34 -24.63 10.12
N TYR A 122 -1.23 -25.21 11.31
CA TYR A 122 -0.05 -25.12 12.16
C TYR A 122 1.20 -25.76 11.52
N ASN A 123 1.08 -26.93 10.89
CA ASN A 123 2.21 -27.64 10.31
C ASN A 123 2.77 -26.88 9.10
N TYR A 124 1.88 -26.32 8.29
CA TYR A 124 2.25 -25.42 7.21
C TYR A 124 3.01 -24.18 7.74
N PHE A 125 2.48 -23.52 8.77
CA PHE A 125 3.14 -22.38 9.39
C PHE A 125 4.56 -22.70 9.88
N ILE A 126 4.74 -23.80 10.61
CA ILE A 126 6.06 -24.20 11.14
C ILE A 126 7.07 -24.39 10.00
N THR A 127 6.64 -25.05 8.93
CA THR A 127 7.49 -25.35 7.77
C THR A 127 7.87 -24.07 7.04
N LEU A 128 6.89 -23.20 6.81
CA LEU A 128 7.07 -21.93 6.13
C LEU A 128 7.94 -20.97 6.94
N PHE A 129 7.67 -20.83 8.24
CA PHE A 129 8.44 -19.96 9.12
C PHE A 129 9.91 -20.37 9.17
N ARG A 130 10.18 -21.68 9.30
CA ARG A 130 11.56 -22.19 9.29
C ARG A 130 12.24 -21.95 7.95
N LYS A 131 11.53 -22.11 6.84
CA LYS A 131 12.06 -21.85 5.50
C LYS A 131 12.48 -20.39 5.32
N GLU A 132 11.67 -19.46 5.80
CA GLU A 132 11.86 -18.02 5.57
C GLU A 132 12.79 -17.37 6.59
N THR A 133 12.82 -17.87 7.83
CA THR A 133 13.66 -17.30 8.92
C THR A 133 14.91 -18.13 9.22
N GLY A 134 15.05 -19.32 8.65
CA GLY A 134 16.14 -20.26 8.92
C GLY A 134 16.00 -21.04 10.23
N VAL A 135 15.08 -20.67 11.12
CA VAL A 135 14.91 -21.31 12.44
C VAL A 135 13.43 -21.59 12.76
N SER A 136 13.16 -22.59 13.60
CA SER A 136 11.78 -22.86 14.04
C SER A 136 11.24 -21.71 14.92
N PRO A 137 9.92 -21.45 14.94
CA PRO A 137 9.32 -20.44 15.83
C PRO A 137 9.71 -20.56 17.30
N ARG A 138 9.79 -21.79 17.82
CA ARG A 138 10.19 -22.06 19.22
C ARG A 138 11.63 -21.59 19.50
N ARG A 139 12.54 -21.87 18.57
CA ARG A 139 13.94 -21.42 18.65
C ARG A 139 14.06 -19.92 18.43
N TYR A 140 13.28 -19.36 17.50
CA TYR A 140 13.21 -17.91 17.30
C TYR A 140 12.82 -17.18 18.58
N ARG A 141 11.75 -17.63 19.26
CA ARG A 141 11.32 -17.10 20.56
C ARG A 141 12.43 -17.17 21.61
N LYS A 142 13.10 -18.31 21.74
CA LYS A 142 14.21 -18.47 22.69
C LYS A 142 15.34 -17.48 22.39
N ASN A 143 15.68 -17.27 21.12
CA ASN A 143 16.74 -16.36 20.71
C ASN A 143 16.36 -14.89 20.95
N ALA A 144 15.10 -14.51 20.72
CA ALA A 144 14.60 -13.15 20.99
C ALA A 144 14.72 -12.78 22.48
N LEU A 145 14.46 -13.75 23.38
CA LEU A 145 14.63 -13.57 24.82
C LEU A 145 16.10 -13.43 25.25
N THR A 146 17.04 -13.98 24.50
CA THR A 146 18.48 -13.94 24.82
C THR A 146 19.21 -12.70 24.29
N HIS A 147 18.61 -11.94 23.35
CA HIS A 147 19.19 -10.71 22.80
C HIS A 147 18.14 -9.58 22.68
N PRO A 148 17.82 -8.86 23.76
CA PRO A 148 16.89 -7.73 23.72
C PRO A 148 17.48 -6.43 23.11
N GLY A 149 18.74 -6.42 22.66
CA GLY A 149 19.54 -5.18 22.52
C GLY A 149 19.88 -4.67 21.12
N ASP A 150 19.70 -5.43 20.04
CA ASP A 150 20.31 -5.11 18.72
C ASP A 150 19.27 -4.87 17.61
N ALA A 151 18.14 -4.25 17.92
CA ALA A 151 17.19 -3.79 16.90
C ALA A 151 16.98 -2.27 17.03
N THR A 152 17.97 -1.51 16.56
CA THR A 152 17.81 -0.10 16.13
C THR A 152 17.93 -0.04 14.62
#